data_AF-A0A803NE27-F1
#
_entry.id   AF-A0A803NE27-F1
#
_cell.length_a   1.000
_cell.length_b   1.000
_cell.length_c   1.000
_cell.angle_alpha   90.00
_cell.angle_beta   90.00
_cell.angle_gamma   90.00
#
_symmetry.space_group_name_H-M   'P 1'
#
loop_
_entity.id
_entity.type
_entity.pdbx_description
1 polymer ?
#
loop_
_entity_poly.entity_id
_entity_poly.type
_entity_poly.pdbx_seq_one_letter_code
_entity_poly.pdbx_strand_id
1 'polypeptide(L)'
;MPLWRMDGLLLVFIIHIGPVEFLYYWLHRALHHHFLYSRYHSHHHSSIVSQPHTAVIHPFAEHIAYYFILGLPLMVTTFMGTISIATVALYLTYIDFMNSMGHCNFEFTPKWVFDMIPPLKYLMYTPSYHSMHHTRFRTNYSLFMPFYDYIYGTMDESTDIVYESSLKKSEDVPDVVPLTHLTTLQSVYHLRLGFASLASNPLNSKWYMWLIWPLTCWSALIAWAYGRTFIIERNTFKKLKAKLWIVPCFKKEEEEFNRNGEIYLEKHPKLKVKVVDGSSLVVAVVLNSIPVGTSQVMFRGRLSKVACSIVSALCHKGIQVSTIRNIEYEKLKKSLTTEDGSNLALITNGFNQKVWLVGEDLTKDEQSMASKGTIFVPFSQFPPKKIRNDCFYLNTPSLVAPKSFGNLHSCENWLPRSVISARRVAGIVHALEGWNVNECGDEIFDVEKIWEASLQHGFLPSKTFA
;
A
#
# COMPACT_ATOMS: atom_id res chain seq x y z
N MET A 1 -11.05 17.98 -36.87
CA MET A 1 -10.35 19.11 -36.22
C MET A 1 -8.90 19.10 -36.65
N PRO A 2 -8.26 20.27 -36.88
CA PRO A 2 -6.83 20.37 -37.14
C PRO A 2 -6.02 19.92 -35.91
N LEU A 3 -4.76 19.54 -36.12
CA LEU A 3 -3.88 19.12 -35.02
C LEU A 3 -3.53 20.28 -34.07
N TRP A 4 -3.24 21.46 -34.62
CA TRP A 4 -2.79 22.63 -33.86
C TRP A 4 -3.38 23.93 -34.41
N ARG A 5 -3.79 24.84 -33.51
CA ARG A 5 -4.22 26.20 -33.82
C ARG A 5 -3.88 27.17 -32.67
N MET A 6 -3.05 28.17 -32.96
CA MET A 6 -2.63 29.17 -31.97
C MET A 6 -3.76 30.08 -31.52
N ASP A 7 -4.58 30.54 -32.46
CA ASP A 7 -5.73 31.43 -32.19
C ASP A 7 -6.74 30.76 -31.26
N GLY A 8 -7.04 29.47 -31.47
CA GLY A 8 -7.87 28.68 -30.56
C GLY A 8 -7.26 28.50 -29.17
N LEU A 9 -5.95 28.23 -29.08
CA LEU A 9 -5.27 28.09 -27.79
C LEU A 9 -5.25 29.40 -26.98
N LEU A 10 -4.97 30.53 -27.63
CA LEU A 10 -5.00 31.85 -27.00
C LEU A 10 -6.40 32.21 -26.50
N LEU A 11 -7.41 31.91 -27.31
CA LEU A 11 -8.80 32.14 -26.93
C LEU A 11 -9.21 31.30 -25.72
N VAL A 12 -8.79 30.02 -25.66
CA VAL A 12 -9.00 29.19 -24.47
C VAL A 12 -8.38 29.82 -23.24
N PHE A 13 -7.13 30.27 -23.33
CA PHE A 13 -6.43 30.91 -22.23
C PHE A 13 -7.17 32.15 -21.73
N ILE A 14 -7.56 33.07 -22.62
CA ILE A 14 -8.27 34.30 -22.27
C ILE A 14 -9.61 34.01 -21.60
N ILE A 15 -10.38 33.06 -22.13
CA ILE A 15 -11.69 32.71 -21.56
C ILE A 15 -11.51 32.03 -20.19
N HIS A 16 -10.47 31.23 -20.02
CA HIS A 16 -10.18 30.59 -18.75
C HIS A 16 -9.83 31.61 -17.65
N ILE A 17 -8.80 32.44 -17.88
CA ILE A 17 -8.33 33.41 -16.86
C ILE A 17 -9.37 34.49 -16.50
N GLY A 18 -10.33 34.75 -17.39
CA GLY A 18 -11.37 35.74 -17.19
C GLY A 18 -12.71 35.11 -16.81
N PRO A 19 -13.61 34.86 -17.78
CA PRO A 19 -14.95 34.34 -17.53
C PRO A 19 -15.04 33.08 -16.66
N VAL A 20 -14.19 32.08 -16.89
CA VAL A 20 -14.28 30.80 -16.15
C VAL A 20 -13.96 31.01 -14.68
N GLU A 21 -12.82 31.61 -14.36
CA GLU A 21 -12.40 31.91 -12.99
C GLU A 21 -13.42 32.80 -12.27
N PHE A 22 -13.96 33.83 -12.95
CA PHE A 22 -14.97 34.73 -12.38
C PHE A 22 -16.28 34.00 -12.03
N LEU A 23 -16.82 33.24 -12.99
CA LEU A 23 -18.08 32.52 -12.82
C LEU A 23 -17.94 31.42 -11.76
N TYR A 24 -16.81 30.71 -11.75
CA TYR A 24 -16.52 29.71 -10.74
C TYR A 24 -16.46 30.33 -9.35
N TYR A 25 -15.69 31.41 -9.16
CA TYR A 25 -15.53 32.06 -7.86
C TYR A 25 -16.89 32.42 -7.23
N TRP A 26 -17.79 33.04 -8.00
CA TRP A 26 -19.10 33.43 -7.49
C TRP A 26 -20.02 32.24 -7.24
N LEU A 27 -20.02 31.24 -8.13
CA LEU A 27 -20.78 30.01 -7.91
C LEU A 27 -20.29 29.29 -6.65
N HIS A 28 -18.99 29.12 -6.50
CA HIS A 28 -18.38 28.43 -5.37
C HIS A 28 -18.68 29.17 -4.06
N ARG A 29 -18.53 30.50 -4.04
CA ARG A 29 -18.93 31.31 -2.88
C ARG A 29 -20.42 31.18 -2.56
N ALA A 30 -21.30 31.13 -3.57
CA ALA A 30 -22.73 30.90 -3.36
C ALA A 30 -23.01 29.50 -2.80
N LEU A 31 -22.27 28.47 -3.24
CA LEU A 31 -22.37 27.11 -2.72
C LEU A 31 -22.02 27.01 -1.23
N HIS A 32 -21.24 27.96 -0.68
CA HIS A 32 -20.96 28.08 0.75
C HIS A 32 -22.04 28.81 1.55
N HIS A 33 -23.08 29.33 0.90
CA HIS A 33 -24.27 29.79 1.60
C HIS A 33 -25.00 28.59 2.23
N HIS A 34 -25.43 28.73 3.50
CA HIS A 34 -25.93 27.63 4.35
C HIS A 34 -26.92 26.67 3.64
N PHE A 35 -27.83 27.21 2.82
CA PHE A 35 -28.83 26.43 2.10
C PHE A 35 -28.23 25.53 1.01
N LEU A 36 -27.29 26.06 0.21
CA LEU A 36 -26.64 25.35 -0.89
C LEU A 36 -25.55 24.43 -0.34
N TYR A 37 -24.84 24.85 0.70
CA TYR A 37 -23.78 24.06 1.32
C TYR A 37 -24.32 22.72 1.81
N SER A 38 -25.40 22.72 2.59
CA SER A 38 -25.93 21.48 3.18
C SER A 38 -26.51 20.49 2.16
N ARG A 39 -26.77 20.93 0.91
CA ARG A 39 -27.45 20.14 -0.13
C ARG A 39 -26.52 19.72 -1.26
N TYR A 40 -25.57 20.57 -1.60
CA TYR A 40 -24.72 20.40 -2.76
C TYR A 40 -23.25 20.31 -2.32
N HIS A 41 -22.76 21.22 -1.49
CA HIS A 41 -21.31 21.35 -1.34
C HIS A 41 -20.70 20.62 -0.10
N SER A 42 -21.51 20.25 0.89
CA SER A 42 -21.03 19.65 2.14
C SER A 42 -20.39 18.27 1.94
N HIS A 43 -20.81 17.51 0.93
CA HIS A 43 -20.24 16.20 0.65
C HIS A 43 -18.80 16.31 0.13
N HIS A 44 -18.53 17.26 -0.77
CA HIS A 44 -17.17 17.59 -1.23
C HIS A 44 -16.25 17.91 -0.03
N HIS A 45 -16.76 18.74 0.87
CA HIS A 45 -16.10 19.17 2.11
C HIS A 45 -16.02 18.12 3.23
N SER A 46 -16.67 16.95 3.06
CA SER A 46 -16.52 15.85 4.03
C SER A 46 -15.09 15.31 4.08
N SER A 47 -14.30 15.58 3.04
CA SER A 47 -12.89 15.23 2.91
C SER A 47 -11.97 16.38 3.32
N ILE A 48 -11.99 16.75 4.61
CA ILE A 48 -11.16 17.84 5.17
C ILE A 48 -9.68 17.68 4.81
N VAL A 49 -9.17 16.45 4.90
CA VAL A 49 -7.86 16.09 4.32
C VAL A 49 -8.12 15.62 2.90
N SER A 50 -8.04 16.54 1.95
CA SER A 50 -8.34 16.28 0.55
C SER A 50 -7.40 15.23 -0.06
N GLN A 51 -7.92 14.52 -1.05
CA GLN A 51 -7.13 13.64 -1.91
C GLN A 51 -7.47 14.00 -3.37
N PRO A 52 -6.63 13.67 -4.38
CA PRO A 52 -6.90 14.08 -5.76
C PRO A 52 -8.29 13.69 -6.29
N HIS A 53 -8.88 12.60 -5.79
CA HIS A 53 -10.24 12.20 -6.14
C HIS A 53 -11.33 13.10 -5.55
N THR A 54 -11.08 13.77 -4.42
CA THR A 54 -12.02 14.75 -3.83
C THR A 54 -12.38 15.83 -4.85
N ALA A 55 -11.44 16.18 -5.74
CA ALA A 55 -11.62 17.20 -6.77
C ALA A 55 -12.75 16.90 -7.77
N VAL A 56 -13.18 15.64 -7.89
CA VAL A 56 -14.23 15.22 -8.83
C VAL A 56 -15.46 14.64 -8.10
N ILE A 57 -15.55 14.83 -6.79
CA ILE A 57 -16.68 14.35 -5.98
C ILE A 57 -17.54 15.55 -5.60
N HIS A 58 -18.63 15.71 -6.33
CA HIS A 58 -19.68 16.69 -6.12
C HIS A 58 -21.06 16.06 -6.41
N PRO A 59 -22.16 16.58 -5.87
CA PRO A 59 -23.49 16.17 -6.29
C PRO A 59 -23.81 16.52 -7.74
N PHE A 60 -24.80 15.84 -8.31
CA PHE A 60 -25.10 15.88 -9.74
C PHE A 60 -25.30 17.30 -10.31
N ALA A 61 -26.06 18.16 -9.62
CA ALA A 61 -26.33 19.51 -10.10
C ALA A 61 -25.07 20.42 -10.05
N GLU A 62 -24.26 20.28 -8.99
CA GLU A 62 -22.99 21.00 -8.87
C GLU A 62 -22.02 20.57 -9.97
N HIS A 63 -21.97 19.26 -10.27
CA HIS A 63 -21.23 18.73 -11.40
C HIS A 63 -21.65 19.36 -12.73
N ILE A 64 -22.95 19.42 -13.04
CA ILE A 64 -23.44 20.04 -14.28
C ILE A 64 -22.98 21.50 -14.37
N ALA A 65 -23.08 22.26 -13.27
CA ALA A 65 -22.68 23.65 -13.24
C ALA A 65 -21.16 23.82 -13.49
N TYR A 66 -20.32 23.02 -12.84
CA TYR A 66 -18.88 23.06 -13.07
C TYR A 66 -18.48 22.57 -14.46
N TYR A 67 -19.09 21.50 -14.99
CA TYR A 67 -18.83 21.05 -16.36
C TYR A 67 -19.20 22.12 -17.39
N PHE A 68 -20.30 22.83 -17.17
CA PHE A 68 -20.68 23.95 -18.03
C PHE A 68 -19.64 25.06 -17.97
N ILE A 69 -19.27 25.54 -16.77
CA ILE A 69 -18.30 26.63 -16.57
C ILE A 69 -16.92 26.25 -17.14
N LEU A 70 -16.37 25.09 -16.77
CA LEU A 70 -15.07 24.63 -17.22
C LEU A 70 -15.07 24.28 -18.72
N GLY A 71 -16.23 23.90 -19.28
CA GLY A 71 -16.41 23.61 -20.70
C GLY A 71 -16.52 24.85 -21.60
N LEU A 72 -16.76 26.04 -21.04
CA LEU A 72 -16.94 27.29 -21.80
C LEU A 72 -15.82 27.55 -22.82
N PRO A 73 -14.51 27.43 -22.49
CA PRO A 73 -13.44 27.67 -23.47
C PRO A 73 -13.51 26.75 -24.68
N LEU A 74 -13.83 25.47 -24.48
CA LEU A 74 -13.96 24.49 -25.56
C LEU A 74 -15.23 24.72 -26.38
N MET A 75 -16.34 25.09 -25.74
CA MET A 75 -17.58 25.44 -26.43
C MET A 75 -17.37 26.66 -27.33
N VAL A 76 -16.82 27.75 -26.80
CA VAL A 76 -16.60 28.99 -27.55
C VAL A 76 -15.64 28.76 -28.72
N THR A 77 -14.52 28.07 -28.51
CA THR A 77 -13.58 27.77 -29.61
C THR A 77 -14.15 26.82 -30.66
N THR A 78 -15.07 25.93 -30.27
CA THR A 78 -15.84 25.12 -31.22
C THR A 78 -16.77 25.99 -32.06
N PHE A 79 -17.56 26.87 -31.42
CA PHE A 79 -18.47 27.78 -32.12
C PHE A 79 -17.74 28.75 -33.04
N MET A 80 -16.57 29.24 -32.64
CA MET A 80 -15.73 30.13 -33.45
C MET A 80 -14.93 29.38 -34.53
N GLY A 81 -15.01 28.03 -34.57
CA GLY A 81 -14.27 27.21 -35.53
C GLY A 81 -12.76 27.24 -35.36
N THR A 82 -12.25 27.63 -34.17
CA THR A 82 -10.81 27.76 -33.87
C THR A 82 -10.23 26.59 -33.08
N ILE A 83 -11.07 25.63 -32.67
CA ILE A 83 -10.65 24.45 -31.90
C ILE A 83 -9.65 23.55 -32.66
N SER A 84 -8.71 22.96 -31.92
CA SER A 84 -7.74 21.98 -32.42
C SER A 84 -7.61 20.80 -31.47
N ILE A 85 -7.10 19.66 -31.97
CA ILE A 85 -6.89 18.44 -31.16
C ILE A 85 -5.95 18.73 -29.99
N ALA A 86 -4.85 19.44 -30.22
CA ALA A 86 -3.91 19.83 -29.17
C ALA A 86 -4.54 20.78 -28.14
N THR A 87 -5.37 21.74 -28.56
CA THR A 87 -6.08 22.64 -27.63
C THR A 87 -6.96 21.86 -26.66
N VAL A 88 -7.73 20.88 -27.16
CA VAL A 88 -8.57 20.01 -26.32
C VAL A 88 -7.71 19.21 -25.34
N ALA A 89 -6.67 18.54 -25.85
CA ALA A 89 -5.80 17.71 -25.02
C ALA A 89 -5.08 18.51 -23.93
N LEU A 90 -4.49 19.66 -24.27
CA LEU A 90 -3.77 20.52 -23.33
C LEU A 90 -4.71 21.11 -22.27
N TYR A 91 -5.89 21.60 -22.67
CA TYR A 91 -6.81 22.23 -21.73
C TYR A 91 -7.40 21.21 -20.75
N LEU A 92 -7.84 20.04 -21.22
CA LEU A 92 -8.33 18.98 -20.32
C LEU A 92 -7.24 18.52 -19.36
N THR A 93 -6.02 18.32 -19.86
CA THR A 93 -4.86 17.96 -19.02
C THR A 93 -4.58 19.03 -17.97
N TYR A 94 -4.67 20.31 -18.34
CA TYR A 94 -4.47 21.43 -17.41
C TYR A 94 -5.54 21.46 -16.32
N ILE A 95 -6.83 21.36 -16.66
CA ILE A 95 -7.93 21.33 -15.69
C ILE A 95 -7.75 20.17 -14.70
N ASP A 96 -7.48 18.97 -15.20
CA ASP A 96 -7.33 17.77 -14.37
C ASP A 96 -6.11 17.87 -13.47
N PHE A 97 -4.98 18.35 -14.01
CA PHE A 97 -3.75 18.55 -13.27
C PHE A 97 -3.94 19.58 -12.14
N MET A 98 -4.49 20.75 -12.46
CA MET A 98 -4.69 21.82 -11.48
C MET A 98 -5.65 21.39 -10.38
N ASN A 99 -6.77 20.76 -10.72
CA ASN A 99 -7.70 20.21 -9.72
C ASN A 99 -7.04 19.16 -8.83
N SER A 100 -6.31 18.22 -9.42
CA SER A 100 -5.60 17.17 -8.68
C SER A 100 -4.52 17.75 -7.77
N MET A 101 -3.80 18.78 -8.23
CA MET A 101 -2.79 19.50 -7.46
C MET A 101 -3.42 20.16 -6.22
N GLY A 102 -4.50 20.92 -6.38
CA GLY A 102 -5.15 21.59 -5.25
C GLY A 102 -5.64 20.62 -4.17
N HIS A 103 -6.06 19.41 -4.57
CA HIS A 103 -6.61 18.42 -3.65
C HIS A 103 -5.60 17.35 -3.20
N CYS A 104 -4.33 17.41 -3.61
CA CYS A 104 -3.38 16.33 -3.28
C CYS A 104 -2.92 16.32 -1.82
N ASN A 105 -3.16 17.41 -1.08
CA ASN A 105 -2.75 17.60 0.32
C ASN A 105 -1.23 17.39 0.53
N PHE A 106 -0.43 17.72 -0.47
CA PHE A 106 1.02 17.69 -0.44
C PHE A 106 1.57 18.93 -1.14
N GLU A 107 2.19 19.83 -0.37
CA GLU A 107 2.81 21.03 -0.94
C GLU A 107 4.12 20.66 -1.61
N PHE A 108 4.17 20.85 -2.93
CA PHE A 108 5.36 20.63 -3.73
C PHE A 108 5.73 21.83 -4.60
N THR A 109 4.93 22.91 -4.58
CA THR A 109 5.20 24.12 -5.37
C THR A 109 6.38 24.86 -4.75
N PRO A 110 7.54 24.89 -5.42
CA PRO A 110 8.75 25.40 -4.79
C PRO A 110 8.74 26.93 -4.76
N LYS A 111 9.22 27.50 -3.66
CA LYS A 111 9.18 28.95 -3.40
C LYS A 111 9.81 29.79 -4.52
N TRP A 112 10.90 29.31 -5.11
CA TRP A 112 11.60 30.02 -6.18
C TRP A 112 10.74 30.32 -7.41
N VAL A 113 9.67 29.54 -7.66
CA VAL A 113 8.75 29.78 -8.79
C VAL A 113 8.02 31.11 -8.61
N PHE A 114 7.57 31.41 -7.39
CA PHE A 114 6.93 32.69 -7.08
C PHE A 114 7.94 33.82 -6.93
N ASP A 115 9.16 33.54 -6.47
CA ASP A 115 10.23 34.56 -6.41
C ASP A 115 10.67 34.98 -7.84
N MET A 116 10.71 34.05 -8.79
CA MET A 116 11.08 34.31 -10.19
C MET A 116 10.00 35.08 -10.96
N ILE A 117 8.72 34.77 -10.70
CA ILE A 117 7.57 35.41 -11.34
C ILE A 117 6.56 35.82 -10.26
N PRO A 118 6.76 36.96 -9.58
CA PRO A 118 5.89 37.38 -8.48
C PRO A 118 4.38 37.45 -8.80
N PRO A 119 3.95 37.91 -10.00
CA PRO A 119 2.53 37.91 -10.36
C PRO A 119 1.89 36.51 -10.38
N LEU A 120 2.68 35.44 -10.52
CA LEU A 120 2.18 34.07 -10.59
C LEU A 120 1.45 33.65 -9.31
N LYS A 121 1.78 34.24 -8.15
CA LYS A 121 1.08 34.02 -6.88
C LYS A 121 -0.43 34.29 -6.98
N TYR A 122 -0.84 35.23 -7.82
CA TYR A 122 -2.25 35.58 -8.02
C TYR A 122 -2.92 34.74 -9.12
N LEU A 123 -2.12 34.16 -10.01
CA LEU A 123 -2.56 33.43 -11.20
C LEU A 123 -2.47 31.90 -11.05
N MET A 124 -1.93 31.41 -9.93
CA MET A 124 -1.80 29.99 -9.65
C MET A 124 -1.84 29.75 -8.14
N TYR A 125 -2.87 29.05 -7.69
CA TYR A 125 -2.99 28.57 -6.32
C TYR A 125 -2.06 27.39 -6.04
N THR A 126 -1.88 27.08 -4.76
CA THR A 126 -1.05 25.96 -4.29
C THR A 126 -1.91 24.88 -3.63
N PRO A 127 -1.42 23.64 -3.47
CA PRO A 127 -2.06 22.63 -2.63
C PRO A 127 -2.42 23.15 -1.23
N SER A 128 -1.53 23.94 -0.61
CA SER A 128 -1.78 24.53 0.71
C SER A 128 -2.94 25.53 0.70
N TYR A 129 -3.05 26.34 -0.34
CA TYR A 129 -4.13 27.33 -0.50
C TYR A 129 -5.52 26.66 -0.47
N HIS A 130 -5.67 25.58 -1.23
CA HIS A 130 -6.94 24.88 -1.36
C HIS A 130 -7.24 23.95 -0.18
N SER A 131 -6.21 23.33 0.40
CA SER A 131 -6.34 22.58 1.65
C SER A 131 -6.89 23.48 2.78
N MET A 132 -6.45 24.73 2.83
CA MET A 132 -6.99 25.73 3.77
C MET A 132 -8.47 26.03 3.52
N HIS A 133 -8.92 26.08 2.27
CA HIS A 133 -10.34 26.20 1.94
C HIS A 133 -11.17 25.05 2.55
N HIS A 134 -10.73 23.80 2.36
CA HIS A 134 -11.37 22.60 2.95
C HIS A 134 -11.33 22.54 4.48
N THR A 135 -10.45 23.32 5.11
CA THR A 135 -10.31 23.36 6.57
C THR A 135 -11.08 24.53 7.22
N ARG A 136 -11.13 25.68 6.55
CA ARG A 136 -11.74 26.92 7.06
C ARG A 136 -13.14 27.18 6.52
N PHE A 137 -13.50 26.57 5.39
CA PHE A 137 -14.78 26.64 4.67
C PHE A 137 -15.20 28.02 4.16
N ARG A 138 -14.72 29.12 4.75
CA ARG A 138 -15.20 30.48 4.47
C ARG A 138 -14.18 31.41 3.81
N THR A 139 -13.08 30.86 3.34
CA THR A 139 -11.95 31.57 2.74
C THR A 139 -11.47 30.84 1.49
N ASN A 140 -10.70 31.50 0.63
CA ASN A 140 -10.02 30.89 -0.52
C ASN A 140 -11.00 30.20 -1.52
N TYR A 141 -11.93 30.94 -2.14
CA TYR A 141 -12.96 30.41 -3.03
C TYR A 141 -12.56 30.27 -4.51
N SER A 142 -11.44 30.86 -4.93
CA SER A 142 -10.95 30.81 -6.31
C SER A 142 -10.75 29.37 -6.82
N LEU A 143 -10.92 29.17 -8.13
CA LEU A 143 -10.69 27.88 -8.79
C LEU A 143 -9.18 27.57 -8.83
N PHE A 144 -8.44 28.25 -9.72
CA PHE A 144 -6.99 28.10 -9.83
C PHE A 144 -6.25 29.42 -9.63
N MET A 145 -6.93 30.56 -9.76
CA MET A 145 -6.32 31.88 -9.66
C MET A 145 -6.78 32.60 -8.38
N PRO A 146 -5.95 32.68 -7.32
CA PRO A 146 -6.27 33.40 -6.08
C PRO A 146 -6.66 34.88 -6.28
N PHE A 147 -6.39 35.45 -7.46
CA PHE A 147 -6.73 36.81 -7.86
C PHE A 147 -8.07 37.34 -7.33
N TYR A 148 -9.16 36.58 -7.46
CA TYR A 148 -10.48 37.03 -6.98
C TYR A 148 -10.62 37.04 -5.47
N ASP A 149 -9.99 36.12 -4.74
CA ASP A 149 -9.95 36.17 -3.28
C ASP A 149 -9.18 37.38 -2.75
N TYR A 150 -8.14 37.83 -3.47
CA TYR A 150 -7.46 39.09 -3.15
C TYR A 150 -8.35 40.31 -3.42
N ILE A 151 -9.05 40.35 -4.57
CA ILE A 151 -9.94 41.48 -4.91
C ILE A 151 -11.09 41.63 -3.91
N TYR A 152 -11.69 40.51 -3.51
CA TYR A 152 -12.89 40.50 -2.66
C TYR A 152 -12.60 40.29 -1.18
N GLY A 153 -11.33 40.21 -0.78
CA GLY A 153 -10.93 40.09 0.62
C GLY A 153 -11.36 38.78 1.29
N THR A 154 -11.35 37.68 0.54
CA THR A 154 -11.73 36.34 1.03
C THR A 154 -10.54 35.39 1.17
N MET A 155 -9.32 35.89 0.97
CA MET A 155 -8.07 35.14 1.20
C MET A 155 -7.80 35.00 2.71
N ASP A 156 -7.49 33.79 3.17
CA ASP A 156 -7.16 33.53 4.57
C ASP A 156 -5.78 34.10 4.95
N GLU A 157 -5.72 34.92 6.00
CA GLU A 157 -4.48 35.59 6.45
C GLU A 157 -3.31 34.62 6.72
N SER A 158 -3.61 33.37 7.10
CA SER A 158 -2.59 32.36 7.40
C SER A 158 -2.10 31.58 6.17
N THR A 159 -2.67 31.82 4.98
CA THR A 159 -2.35 31.10 3.74
C THR A 159 -0.84 31.07 3.44
N ASP A 160 -0.17 32.21 3.51
CA ASP A 160 1.27 32.30 3.21
C ASP A 160 2.11 31.58 4.27
N ILE A 161 1.71 31.67 5.55
CA ILE A 161 2.38 30.99 6.66
C ILE A 161 2.26 29.47 6.52
N VAL A 162 1.06 28.98 6.16
CA VAL A 162 0.81 27.55 5.93
C VAL A 162 1.63 27.05 4.75
N TYR A 163 1.65 27.79 3.64
CA TYR A 163 2.50 27.47 2.49
C TYR A 163 3.98 27.36 2.89
N GLU A 164 4.56 28.38 3.54
CA GLU A 164 5.98 28.33 3.92
C GLU A 164 6.30 27.25 4.95
N SER A 165 5.43 27.03 5.93
CA SER A 165 5.63 26.01 6.97
C SER A 165 5.55 24.60 6.40
N SER A 166 4.70 24.38 5.40
CA SER A 166 4.56 23.09 4.72
C SER A 166 5.82 22.71 3.94
N LEU A 167 6.50 23.69 3.32
CA LEU A 167 7.78 23.49 2.61
C LEU A 167 8.94 23.21 3.57
N LYS A 168 8.90 23.75 4.79
CA LYS A 168 9.96 23.62 5.81
C LYS A 168 9.80 22.39 6.71
N LYS A 169 8.69 21.66 6.59
CA LYS A 169 8.36 20.55 7.50
C LYS A 169 9.42 19.45 7.40
N SER A 170 10.16 19.22 8.49
CA SER A 170 11.11 18.12 8.58
C SER A 170 10.40 16.79 8.43
N GLU A 171 11.01 15.84 7.73
CA GLU A 171 10.47 14.49 7.64
C GLU A 171 10.33 13.88 9.04
N ASP A 172 9.12 13.41 9.37
CA ASP A 172 8.88 12.62 10.59
C ASP A 172 9.79 11.38 10.59
N VAL A 173 10.62 11.18 11.62
CA VAL A 173 11.42 9.95 11.75
C VAL A 173 10.47 8.80 12.12
N PRO A 174 10.43 7.70 11.34
CA PRO A 174 9.63 6.53 11.68
C PRO A 174 10.31 5.72 12.80
N ASP A 175 9.50 5.14 13.68
CA ASP A 175 9.96 4.17 14.67
C ASP A 175 10.15 2.77 14.06
N VAL A 176 9.35 2.46 13.02
CA VAL A 176 9.38 1.15 12.33
C VAL A 176 9.32 1.36 10.82
N VAL A 177 10.19 0.66 10.09
CA VAL A 177 10.25 0.69 8.63
C VAL A 177 10.18 -0.73 8.07
N PRO A 178 8.97 -1.26 7.80
CA PRO A 178 8.84 -2.47 7.02
C PRO A 178 9.29 -2.20 5.58
N LEU A 179 10.11 -3.10 5.03
CA LEU A 179 10.53 -3.08 3.64
C LEU A 179 9.69 -4.07 2.84
N THR A 180 9.24 -3.67 1.66
CA THR A 180 8.55 -4.55 0.71
C THR A 180 9.08 -4.32 -0.70
N HIS A 181 8.86 -5.29 -1.58
CA HIS A 181 9.17 -5.17 -3.01
C HIS A 181 7.98 -5.58 -3.88
N LEU A 182 8.10 -5.35 -5.19
CA LEU A 182 7.10 -5.77 -6.17
C LEU A 182 7.33 -7.23 -6.57
N THR A 183 6.31 -8.06 -6.45
CA THR A 183 6.44 -9.52 -6.68
C THR A 183 6.24 -9.91 -8.15
N THR A 184 5.38 -9.18 -8.84
CA THR A 184 5.08 -9.36 -10.26
C THR A 184 4.92 -7.99 -10.92
N LEU A 185 5.01 -7.92 -12.24
CA LEU A 185 4.73 -6.67 -12.97
C LEU A 185 3.34 -6.11 -12.66
N GLN A 186 2.34 -6.98 -12.47
CA GLN A 186 0.97 -6.58 -12.14
C GLN A 186 0.81 -6.07 -10.69
N SER A 187 1.75 -6.38 -9.79
CA SER A 187 1.68 -5.96 -8.39
C SER A 187 1.72 -4.43 -8.22
N VAL A 188 2.19 -3.69 -9.22
CA VAL A 188 2.13 -2.22 -9.25
C VAL A 188 0.70 -1.70 -9.12
N TYR A 189 -0.28 -2.42 -9.66
CA TYR A 189 -1.68 -2.00 -9.61
C TYR A 189 -2.35 -2.16 -8.25
N HIS A 190 -1.74 -2.95 -7.38
CA HIS A 190 -2.18 -3.15 -6.00
C HIS A 190 -1.51 -2.18 -5.03
N LEU A 191 -0.61 -1.33 -5.53
CA LEU A 191 -0.17 -0.13 -4.81
C LEU A 191 -1.31 0.88 -4.75
N ARG A 192 -1.44 1.61 -3.62
CA ARG A 192 -2.44 2.68 -3.48
C ARG A 192 -2.31 3.79 -4.54
N LEU A 193 -1.10 3.97 -5.09
CA LEU A 193 -0.84 4.92 -6.18
C LEU A 193 -1.52 4.53 -7.50
N GLY A 194 -1.84 3.24 -7.68
CA GLY A 194 -2.55 2.74 -8.86
C GLY A 194 -4.07 2.85 -8.69
N PHE A 195 -4.74 1.69 -8.65
CA PHE A 195 -6.20 1.63 -8.58
C PHE A 195 -6.64 1.22 -7.17
N ALA A 196 -7.28 2.13 -6.43
CA ALA A 196 -7.75 1.86 -5.07
C ALA A 196 -8.68 0.63 -4.99
N SER A 197 -9.49 0.37 -6.02
CA SER A 197 -10.35 -0.81 -6.11
C SER A 197 -9.55 -2.11 -6.22
N LEU A 198 -8.46 -2.12 -6.98
CA LEU A 198 -7.57 -3.28 -7.11
C LEU A 198 -6.75 -3.47 -5.83
N ALA A 199 -6.18 -2.40 -5.28
CA ALA A 199 -5.45 -2.42 -4.02
C ALA A 199 -6.29 -2.93 -2.83
N SER A 200 -7.62 -2.75 -2.88
CA SER A 200 -8.52 -3.24 -1.84
C SER A 200 -8.75 -4.77 -1.84
N ASN A 201 -8.26 -5.48 -2.86
CA ASN A 201 -8.44 -6.92 -3.03
C ASN A 201 -7.09 -7.64 -3.19
N PRO A 202 -6.99 -8.92 -2.77
CA PRO A 202 -5.84 -9.75 -3.10
C PRO A 202 -5.57 -9.81 -4.60
N LEU A 203 -4.29 -9.87 -4.96
CA LEU A 203 -3.75 -9.92 -6.30
C LEU A 203 -4.36 -11.11 -7.04
N ASN A 204 -5.13 -10.78 -8.07
CA ASN A 204 -5.73 -11.75 -8.94
C ASN A 204 -5.60 -11.25 -10.38
N SER A 205 -4.90 -12.00 -11.22
CA SER A 205 -4.71 -11.63 -12.62
C SER A 205 -6.05 -11.69 -13.34
N LYS A 206 -6.51 -10.53 -13.83
CA LYS A 206 -7.73 -10.41 -14.64
C LYS A 206 -7.35 -10.20 -16.10
N TRP A 207 -8.19 -10.67 -17.02
CA TRP A 207 -7.96 -10.56 -18.46
C TRP A 207 -7.72 -9.11 -18.91
N TYR A 208 -8.45 -8.15 -18.35
CA TYR A 208 -8.35 -6.73 -18.72
C TYR A 208 -7.04 -6.08 -18.23
N MET A 209 -6.30 -6.71 -17.30
CA MET A 209 -4.98 -6.21 -16.90
C MET A 209 -3.97 -6.24 -18.07
N TRP A 210 -4.26 -7.02 -19.11
CA TRP A 210 -3.47 -6.99 -20.34
C TRP A 210 -3.64 -5.69 -21.14
N LEU A 211 -4.81 -5.03 -21.06
CA LEU A 211 -5.05 -3.76 -21.78
C LEU A 211 -4.22 -2.61 -21.20
N ILE A 212 -3.91 -2.66 -19.91
CA ILE A 212 -3.14 -1.63 -19.21
C ILE A 212 -1.62 -1.90 -19.24
N TRP A 213 -1.17 -2.92 -19.98
CA TRP A 213 0.26 -3.28 -20.07
C TRP A 213 1.21 -2.13 -20.44
N PRO A 214 0.84 -1.13 -21.28
CA PRO A 214 1.75 -0.02 -21.58
C PRO A 214 2.05 0.82 -20.34
N LEU A 215 1.06 0.98 -19.46
CA LEU A 215 1.22 1.63 -18.16
C LEU A 215 2.12 0.80 -17.24
N THR A 216 2.00 -0.53 -17.28
CA THR A 216 2.91 -1.43 -16.54
C THR A 216 4.35 -1.21 -16.96
N CYS A 217 4.63 -1.20 -18.26
CA CYS A 217 5.97 -1.00 -18.79
C CYS A 217 6.53 0.36 -18.41
N TRP A 218 5.72 1.42 -18.50
CA TRP A 218 6.09 2.74 -18.01
C TRP A 218 6.44 2.74 -16.53
N SER A 219 5.60 2.13 -15.68
CA SER A 219 5.86 2.04 -14.24
C SER A 219 7.12 1.24 -13.92
N ALA A 220 7.41 0.17 -14.69
CA ALA A 220 8.61 -0.63 -14.53
C ALA A 220 9.86 0.14 -14.96
N LEU A 221 9.79 0.94 -16.03
CA LEU A 221 10.86 1.83 -16.46
C LEU A 221 11.14 2.92 -15.43
N ILE A 222 10.09 3.52 -14.84
CA ILE A 222 10.24 4.50 -13.75
C ILE A 222 10.88 3.83 -12.53
N ALA A 223 10.38 2.66 -12.13
CA ALA A 223 10.93 1.90 -11.02
C ALA A 223 12.43 1.59 -11.21
N TRP A 224 12.80 1.16 -12.42
CA TRP A 224 14.19 0.88 -12.81
C TRP A 224 15.05 2.14 -12.83
N ALA A 225 14.55 3.23 -13.42
CA ALA A 225 15.30 4.48 -13.56
C ALA A 225 15.49 5.21 -12.21
N TYR A 226 14.48 5.20 -11.35
CA TYR A 226 14.56 5.88 -10.05
C TYR A 226 15.40 5.08 -9.05
N GLY A 227 15.27 3.74 -9.04
CA GLY A 227 16.10 2.81 -8.26
C GLY A 227 16.13 3.02 -6.74
N ARG A 228 15.40 4.02 -6.23
CA ARG A 228 15.39 4.43 -4.82
C ARG A 228 14.12 3.97 -4.14
N THR A 229 14.24 3.65 -2.85
CA THR A 229 13.09 3.36 -2.02
C THR A 229 12.19 4.58 -1.89
N PHE A 230 10.88 4.35 -1.88
CA PHE A 230 9.90 5.42 -1.60
C PHE A 230 8.85 4.95 -0.62
N ILE A 231 8.23 5.91 0.07
CA ILE A 231 7.20 5.65 1.08
C ILE A 231 5.87 5.46 0.37
N ILE A 232 5.20 4.33 0.64
CA ILE A 232 3.86 4.06 0.11
C ILE A 232 2.77 4.23 1.16
N GLU A 233 3.07 3.90 2.43
CA GLU A 233 2.11 3.99 3.53
C GLU A 233 2.73 4.62 4.76
N ARG A 234 1.92 5.39 5.48
CA ARG A 234 2.23 5.93 6.81
C ARG A 234 1.15 5.45 7.77
N ASN A 235 1.53 4.63 8.73
CA ASN A 235 0.63 4.09 9.74
C ASN A 235 0.96 4.64 11.11
N THR A 236 -0.08 4.78 11.93
CA THR A 236 0.06 5.15 13.33
C THR A 236 -0.57 4.05 14.17
N PHE A 237 0.15 3.59 15.19
CA PHE A 237 -0.38 2.59 16.11
C PHE A 237 0.13 2.84 17.52
N LYS A 238 -0.79 3.13 18.45
CA LYS A 238 -0.46 3.64 19.79
C LYS A 238 0.44 4.88 19.66
N LYS A 239 1.69 4.82 20.14
CA LYS A 239 2.68 5.89 20.03
C LYS A 239 3.63 5.73 18.84
N LEU A 240 3.59 4.60 18.14
CA LEU A 240 4.50 4.30 17.04
C LEU A 240 4.03 4.91 15.72
N LYS A 241 5.00 5.47 14.98
CA LYS A 241 4.91 5.88 13.59
C LYS A 241 5.61 4.84 12.72
N ALA A 242 4.85 4.11 11.91
CA ALA A 242 5.40 3.15 10.96
C ALA A 242 5.33 3.70 9.52
N LYS A 243 6.37 3.45 8.72
CA LYS A 243 6.40 3.81 7.30
C LYS A 243 6.74 2.57 6.47
N LEU A 244 5.83 2.14 5.60
CA LEU A 244 6.12 1.08 4.64
C LEU A 244 6.93 1.67 3.48
N TRP A 245 8.14 1.16 3.29
CA TRP A 245 8.99 1.54 2.17
C TRP A 245 8.96 0.44 1.12
N ILE A 246 8.79 0.83 -0.13
CA ILE A 246 8.88 -0.08 -1.25
C ILE A 246 10.22 0.08 -1.96
N VAL A 247 10.88 -1.06 -2.20
CA VAL A 247 12.04 -1.17 -3.09
C VAL A 247 11.48 -1.39 -4.51
N PRO A 248 11.77 -0.50 -5.49
CA PRO A 248 11.22 -0.58 -6.84
C PRO A 248 11.92 -1.68 -7.67
N CYS A 249 11.92 -2.91 -7.17
CA CYS A 249 12.54 -4.07 -7.79
C CYS A 249 11.50 -5.18 -7.95
N PHE A 250 11.57 -5.88 -9.09
CA PHE A 250 10.76 -7.05 -9.40
C PHE A 250 11.65 -8.28 -9.25
N LYS A 251 11.77 -8.81 -8.03
CA LYS A 251 12.56 -10.03 -7.77
C LYS A 251 11.68 -11.10 -7.14
N LYS A 252 12.02 -12.35 -7.44
CA LYS A 252 11.30 -13.54 -7.00
C LYS A 252 12.00 -14.30 -5.87
N GLU A 253 13.22 -13.91 -5.53
CA GLU A 253 14.12 -14.68 -4.66
C GLU A 253 14.78 -13.74 -3.65
N GLU A 254 14.32 -13.79 -2.40
CA GLU A 254 14.81 -12.92 -1.31
C GLU A 254 15.61 -13.66 -0.24
N GLU A 255 15.38 -14.96 -0.01
CA GLU A 255 15.95 -15.65 1.16
C GLU A 255 17.47 -15.96 1.03
N GLU A 256 17.99 -16.23 -0.17
CA GLU A 256 19.40 -16.65 -0.34
C GLU A 256 20.41 -15.48 -0.46
N PHE A 257 20.00 -14.31 -0.96
CA PHE A 257 20.97 -13.25 -1.32
C PHE A 257 21.39 -12.33 -0.16
N ASN A 258 20.66 -12.32 0.97
CA ASN A 258 20.95 -11.44 2.12
C ASN A 258 21.02 -12.17 3.48
N ARG A 259 20.94 -13.51 3.53
CA ARG A 259 20.90 -14.30 4.78
C ARG A 259 19.94 -13.70 5.82
N ASN A 260 18.69 -13.47 5.43
CA ASN A 260 17.65 -12.81 6.26
C ASN A 260 18.08 -11.48 6.91
N GLY A 261 18.93 -10.69 6.26
CA GLY A 261 19.39 -9.38 6.76
C GLY A 261 20.72 -9.40 7.51
N GLU A 262 21.33 -10.57 7.73
CA GLU A 262 22.63 -10.70 8.39
C GLU A 262 23.75 -9.99 7.62
N ILE A 263 23.79 -10.16 6.29
CA ILE A 263 24.79 -9.51 5.43
C ILE A 263 24.65 -7.97 5.51
N TYR A 264 23.44 -7.46 5.75
CA TYR A 264 23.22 -6.02 5.93
C TYR A 264 23.84 -5.51 7.24
N LEU A 265 23.75 -6.27 8.33
CA LEU A 265 24.38 -5.92 9.60
C LEU A 265 25.91 -6.01 9.52
N GLU A 266 26.44 -7.03 8.84
CA GLU A 266 27.88 -7.17 8.59
C GLU A 266 28.44 -5.96 7.83
N LYS A 267 27.71 -5.47 6.82
CA LYS A 267 28.09 -4.27 6.04
C LYS A 267 27.92 -2.97 6.81
N HIS A 268 27.03 -2.94 7.80
CA HIS A 268 26.69 -1.74 8.56
C HIS A 268 26.77 -1.98 10.08
N PRO A 269 27.97 -2.21 10.64
CA PRO A 269 28.12 -2.60 12.06
C PRO A 269 27.75 -1.49 13.05
N LYS A 270 27.67 -0.23 12.61
CA LYS A 270 27.29 0.93 13.44
C LYS A 270 25.79 1.27 13.34
N LEU A 271 24.98 0.36 12.80
CA LEU A 271 23.56 0.57 12.62
C LEU A 271 22.86 0.76 13.98
N LYS A 272 22.14 1.87 14.14
CA LYS A 272 21.37 2.18 15.36
C LYS A 272 19.98 1.57 15.36
N VAL A 273 19.53 1.03 14.22
CA VAL A 273 18.24 0.36 14.08
C VAL A 273 18.42 -1.16 14.16
N LYS A 274 17.36 -1.85 14.59
CA LYS A 274 17.33 -3.31 14.63
C LYS A 274 16.73 -3.88 13.36
N VAL A 275 17.26 -5.02 12.93
CA VAL A 275 16.76 -5.77 11.78
C VAL A 275 15.94 -6.94 12.30
N VAL A 276 14.71 -7.07 11.79
CA VAL A 276 13.75 -8.10 12.19
C VAL A 276 13.15 -8.71 10.93
N ASP A 277 13.46 -9.98 10.65
CA ASP A 277 12.91 -10.75 9.53
C ASP A 277 11.54 -11.40 9.85
N GLY A 278 11.18 -11.41 11.14
CA GLY A 278 9.91 -11.86 11.70
C GLY A 278 9.66 -13.36 11.67
N SER A 279 10.71 -14.18 11.53
CA SER A 279 10.64 -15.63 11.47
C SER A 279 10.00 -16.27 12.71
N SER A 280 10.23 -15.71 13.89
CA SER A 280 9.76 -16.22 15.19
C SER A 280 8.25 -16.07 15.32
N LEU A 281 7.69 -14.94 14.88
CA LEU A 281 6.24 -14.75 14.84
C LEU A 281 5.59 -15.62 13.75
N VAL A 282 6.28 -15.85 12.62
CA VAL A 282 5.82 -16.81 11.61
C VAL A 282 5.71 -18.21 12.21
N VAL A 283 6.77 -18.68 12.89
CA VAL A 283 6.78 -19.98 13.58
C VAL A 283 5.63 -20.05 14.60
N ALA A 284 5.46 -19.02 15.43
CA ALA A 284 4.37 -18.94 16.40
C ALA A 284 2.99 -19.05 15.76
N VAL A 285 2.74 -18.29 14.69
CA VAL A 285 1.45 -18.30 13.97
C VAL A 285 1.17 -19.68 13.39
N VAL A 286 2.17 -20.33 12.78
CA VAL A 286 2.00 -21.66 12.18
C VAL A 286 1.71 -22.70 13.25
N LEU A 287 2.48 -22.72 14.34
CA LEU A 287 2.27 -23.66 15.45
C LEU A 287 0.88 -23.52 16.07
N ASN A 288 0.41 -22.29 16.25
CA ASN A 288 -0.94 -22.00 16.78
C ASN A 288 -2.07 -22.19 15.75
N SER A 289 -1.74 -22.42 14.48
CA SER A 289 -2.72 -22.71 13.41
C SER A 289 -2.98 -24.21 13.25
N ILE A 290 -2.15 -25.08 13.85
CA ILE A 290 -2.33 -26.53 13.78
C ILE A 290 -3.51 -26.92 14.67
N PRO A 291 -4.49 -27.70 14.15
CA PRO A 291 -5.64 -28.13 14.94
C PRO A 291 -5.25 -28.91 16.20
N VAL A 292 -5.91 -28.63 17.31
CA VAL A 292 -5.74 -29.37 18.57
C VAL A 292 -6.07 -30.85 18.35
N GLY A 293 -5.22 -31.74 18.86
CA GLY A 293 -5.35 -33.19 18.67
C GLY A 293 -4.67 -33.75 17.43
N THR A 294 -3.96 -32.92 16.65
CA THR A 294 -3.14 -33.40 15.53
C THR A 294 -1.96 -34.21 16.05
N SER A 295 -1.87 -35.49 15.68
CA SER A 295 -0.75 -36.39 16.04
C SER A 295 0.28 -36.58 14.93
N GLN A 296 -0.11 -36.34 13.67
CA GLN A 296 0.74 -36.51 12.50
C GLN A 296 0.58 -35.35 11.53
N VAL A 297 1.71 -34.85 11.04
CA VAL A 297 1.78 -33.74 10.08
C VAL A 297 2.67 -34.13 8.92
N MET A 298 2.26 -33.77 7.71
CA MET A 298 3.07 -33.91 6.51
C MET A 298 3.86 -32.62 6.25
N PHE A 299 5.17 -32.72 6.02
CA PHE A 299 6.02 -31.60 5.64
C PHE A 299 6.30 -31.63 4.13
N ARG A 300 5.95 -30.55 3.44
CA ARG A 300 6.31 -30.32 2.04
C ARG A 300 6.77 -28.88 1.79
N GLY A 301 8.02 -28.70 1.39
CA GLY A 301 8.51 -27.42 0.92
C GLY A 301 10.02 -27.29 1.09
N ARG A 302 10.56 -26.15 0.67
CA ARG A 302 11.97 -25.82 0.87
C ARG A 302 12.33 -25.78 2.36
N LEU A 303 13.50 -26.29 2.71
CA LEU A 303 14.05 -26.16 4.06
C LEU A 303 14.60 -24.74 4.25
N SER A 304 13.99 -24.00 5.16
CA SER A 304 14.45 -22.71 5.66
C SER A 304 14.58 -22.77 7.19
N LYS A 305 15.16 -21.75 7.83
CA LYS A 305 15.21 -21.69 9.29
C LYS A 305 13.82 -21.80 9.92
N VAL A 306 12.82 -21.13 9.33
CA VAL A 306 11.41 -21.20 9.75
C VAL A 306 10.89 -22.64 9.66
N ALA A 307 11.16 -23.33 8.55
CA ALA A 307 10.75 -24.72 8.38
C ALA A 307 11.38 -25.63 9.45
N CYS A 308 12.68 -25.51 9.67
CA CYS A 308 13.40 -26.29 10.68
C CYS A 308 12.88 -26.01 12.10
N SER A 309 12.63 -24.75 12.45
CA SER A 309 12.07 -24.37 13.75
C SER A 309 10.65 -24.89 13.96
N ILE A 310 9.79 -24.86 12.94
CA ILE A 310 8.45 -25.45 13.03
C ILE A 310 8.53 -26.96 13.23
N VAL A 311 9.33 -27.66 12.41
CA VAL A 311 9.49 -29.12 12.50
C VAL A 311 10.03 -29.50 13.88
N SER A 312 11.05 -28.81 14.36
CA SER A 312 11.63 -29.02 15.69
C SER A 312 10.60 -28.84 16.80
N ALA A 313 9.86 -27.72 16.80
CA ALA A 313 8.84 -27.45 17.79
C ALA A 313 7.69 -28.47 17.78
N LEU A 314 7.35 -29.03 16.61
CA LEU A 314 6.33 -30.08 16.49
C LEU A 314 6.82 -31.43 16.99
N CYS A 315 8.01 -31.84 16.59
CA CYS A 315 8.64 -33.05 17.07
C CYS A 315 8.79 -33.01 18.60
N HIS A 316 9.19 -31.87 19.15
CA HIS A 316 9.30 -31.66 20.60
C HIS A 316 7.94 -31.78 21.33
N LYS A 317 6.85 -31.36 20.67
CA LYS A 317 5.47 -31.55 21.17
C LYS A 317 4.94 -32.98 21.01
N GLY A 318 5.78 -33.93 20.56
CA GLY A 318 5.38 -35.33 20.33
C GLY A 318 4.56 -35.55 19.07
N ILE A 319 4.50 -34.57 18.16
CA ILE A 319 3.78 -34.68 16.89
C ILE A 319 4.70 -35.30 15.86
N GLN A 320 4.26 -36.37 15.21
CA GLN A 320 5.06 -37.02 14.17
C GLN A 320 5.07 -36.16 12.91
N VAL A 321 6.25 -35.73 12.47
CA VAL A 321 6.44 -34.99 11.23
C VAL A 321 6.95 -35.94 10.15
N SER A 322 6.21 -36.04 9.04
CA SER A 322 6.52 -36.94 7.93
C SER A 322 7.04 -36.17 6.72
N THR A 323 8.03 -36.70 6.00
CA THR A 323 8.49 -36.18 4.70
C THR A 323 8.63 -37.29 3.68
N ILE A 324 8.65 -36.94 2.38
CA ILE A 324 8.80 -37.86 1.25
C ILE A 324 10.24 -37.90 0.75
N ARG A 325 10.96 -36.77 0.82
CA ARG A 325 12.27 -36.66 0.19
C ARG A 325 13.36 -37.03 1.18
N ASN A 326 14.15 -38.05 0.84
CA ASN A 326 15.24 -38.51 1.68
C ASN A 326 16.25 -37.39 2.01
N ILE A 327 16.54 -36.52 1.04
CA ILE A 327 17.43 -35.36 1.25
C ILE A 327 16.88 -34.42 2.34
N GLU A 328 15.57 -34.19 2.35
CA GLU A 328 14.94 -33.32 3.36
C GLU A 328 14.93 -34.00 4.73
N TYR A 329 14.62 -35.30 4.77
CA TYR A 329 14.66 -36.13 5.98
C TYR A 329 16.05 -36.10 6.64
N GLU A 330 17.11 -36.38 5.89
CA GLU A 330 18.47 -36.41 6.42
C GLU A 330 18.94 -35.04 6.94
N LYS A 331 18.54 -33.96 6.27
CA LYS A 331 18.85 -32.59 6.71
C LYS A 331 18.10 -32.22 7.99
N LEU A 332 16.79 -32.49 8.04
CA LEU A 332 15.97 -32.24 9.24
C LEU A 332 16.45 -33.07 10.42
N LYS A 333 16.76 -34.35 10.20
CA LYS A 333 17.27 -35.24 11.24
C LYS A 333 18.57 -34.72 11.86
N LYS A 334 19.46 -34.10 11.07
CA LYS A 334 20.68 -33.47 11.56
C LYS A 334 20.44 -32.21 12.38
N SER A 335 19.34 -31.49 12.14
CA SER A 335 18.99 -30.29 12.91
C SER A 335 18.20 -30.56 14.19
N LEU A 336 17.76 -31.80 14.42
CA LEU A 336 16.96 -32.20 15.57
C LEU A 336 17.81 -32.87 16.65
N THR A 337 17.34 -32.80 17.90
CA THR A 337 17.88 -33.63 18.97
C THR A 337 17.55 -35.11 18.73
N THR A 338 18.22 -36.03 19.42
CA THR A 338 17.94 -37.46 19.28
C THR A 338 16.51 -37.81 19.71
N GLU A 339 15.98 -37.14 20.73
CA GLU A 339 14.61 -37.32 21.22
C GLU A 339 13.58 -36.78 20.22
N ASP A 340 13.75 -35.56 19.73
CA ASP A 340 12.84 -34.98 18.72
C ASP A 340 12.92 -35.76 17.39
N GLY A 341 14.10 -36.27 17.06
CA GLY A 341 14.36 -37.05 15.85
C GLY A 341 13.55 -38.35 15.77
N SER A 342 13.10 -38.93 16.89
CA SER A 342 12.23 -40.12 16.85
C SER A 342 10.83 -39.81 16.30
N ASN A 343 10.41 -38.54 16.35
CA ASN A 343 9.14 -38.08 15.80
C ASN A 343 9.24 -37.68 14.32
N LEU A 344 10.42 -37.75 13.70
CA LEU A 344 10.59 -37.53 12.27
C LEU A 344 10.49 -38.85 11.49
N ALA A 345 9.63 -38.90 10.47
CA ALA A 345 9.40 -40.09 9.66
C ALA A 345 9.63 -39.83 8.17
N LEU A 346 10.29 -40.77 7.49
CA LEU A 346 10.35 -40.83 6.03
C LEU A 346 9.25 -41.78 5.53
N ILE A 347 8.30 -41.26 4.76
CA ILE A 347 7.18 -42.04 4.23
C ILE A 347 7.33 -42.20 2.72
N THR A 348 7.21 -43.45 2.25
CA THR A 348 7.27 -43.79 0.83
C THR A 348 5.88 -44.03 0.23
N ASN A 349 4.90 -44.46 1.02
CA ASN A 349 3.52 -44.76 0.61
C ASN A 349 2.53 -44.47 1.74
N GLY A 350 1.28 -44.13 1.41
CA GLY A 350 0.18 -43.99 2.39
C GLY A 350 0.11 -42.60 3.07
N PHE A 351 -0.37 -41.61 2.33
CA PHE A 351 -0.50 -40.22 2.80
C PHE A 351 -1.80 -39.96 3.56
N ASN A 352 -1.87 -40.45 4.80
CA ASN A 352 -3.08 -40.36 5.64
C ASN A 352 -3.12 -39.09 6.52
N GLN A 353 -2.07 -38.28 6.51
CA GLN A 353 -1.96 -37.08 7.33
C GLN A 353 -3.03 -36.06 6.91
N LYS A 354 -3.83 -35.60 7.88
CA LYS A 354 -4.89 -34.60 7.67
C LYS A 354 -4.39 -33.17 7.68
N VAL A 355 -3.16 -32.93 8.15
CA VAL A 355 -2.53 -31.61 8.21
C VAL A 355 -1.22 -31.63 7.45
N TRP A 356 -1.06 -30.68 6.53
CA TRP A 356 0.11 -30.55 5.66
C TRP A 356 0.74 -29.18 5.85
N LEU A 357 1.94 -29.14 6.41
CA LEU A 357 2.79 -27.97 6.40
C LEU A 357 3.36 -27.76 5.01
N VAL A 358 3.07 -26.59 4.43
CA VAL A 358 3.48 -26.30 3.06
C VAL A 358 4.30 -25.03 2.93
N GLY A 359 5.40 -25.13 2.18
CA GLY A 359 6.30 -24.01 1.90
C GLY A 359 6.41 -23.74 0.40
N GLU A 360 7.46 -23.00 0.06
CA GLU A 360 7.88 -22.84 -1.33
C GLU A 360 8.23 -24.20 -1.95
N ASP A 361 8.12 -24.29 -3.28
CA ASP A 361 8.36 -25.50 -4.08
C ASP A 361 7.33 -26.64 -3.92
N LEU A 362 6.17 -26.38 -3.29
CA LEU A 362 5.03 -27.32 -3.29
C LEU A 362 4.52 -27.56 -4.72
N THR A 363 4.59 -28.80 -5.19
CA THR A 363 4.21 -29.16 -6.56
C THR A 363 2.73 -29.55 -6.68
N LYS A 364 2.21 -29.58 -7.91
CA LYS A 364 0.84 -30.06 -8.18
C LYS A 364 0.69 -31.55 -7.85
N ASP A 365 1.71 -32.34 -8.16
CA ASP A 365 1.72 -33.79 -7.93
C ASP A 365 1.77 -34.10 -6.44
N GLU A 366 2.51 -33.32 -5.65
CA GLU A 366 2.50 -33.46 -4.19
C GLU A 366 1.12 -33.12 -3.58
N GLN A 367 0.43 -32.10 -4.12
CA GLN A 367 -0.92 -31.77 -3.66
C GLN A 367 -1.96 -32.84 -4.01
N SER A 368 -1.80 -33.55 -5.13
CA SER A 368 -2.76 -34.60 -5.54
C SER A 368 -2.70 -35.82 -4.63
N MET A 369 -1.55 -36.04 -3.96
CA MET A 369 -1.36 -37.10 -2.96
C MET A 369 -2.15 -36.88 -1.67
N ALA A 370 -2.57 -35.64 -1.37
CA ALA A 370 -3.30 -35.33 -0.16
C ALA A 370 -4.72 -35.91 -0.17
N SER A 371 -5.15 -36.46 0.97
CA SER A 371 -6.51 -37.00 1.14
C SER A 371 -7.58 -35.89 1.13
N LYS A 372 -8.82 -36.24 0.80
CA LYS A 372 -9.95 -35.29 0.89
C LYS A 372 -10.09 -34.72 2.32
N GLY A 373 -10.35 -33.42 2.40
CA GLY A 373 -10.48 -32.69 3.66
C GLY A 373 -9.15 -32.37 4.36
N THR A 374 -8.02 -32.54 3.67
CA THR A 374 -6.70 -32.14 4.20
C THR A 374 -6.63 -30.64 4.41
N ILE A 375 -5.98 -30.22 5.50
CA ILE A 375 -5.71 -28.82 5.84
C ILE A 375 -4.26 -28.50 5.46
N PHE A 376 -4.09 -27.64 4.47
CA PHE A 376 -2.81 -27.07 4.08
C PHE A 376 -2.52 -25.83 4.93
N VAL A 377 -1.45 -25.90 5.72
CA VAL A 377 -0.97 -24.84 6.61
C VAL A 377 0.33 -24.27 6.02
N PRO A 378 0.24 -23.14 5.29
CA PRO A 378 1.42 -22.54 4.70
C PRO A 378 2.33 -21.88 5.75
N PHE A 379 3.65 -22.02 5.58
CA PHE A 379 4.66 -21.30 6.35
C PHE A 379 5.49 -20.33 5.49
N SER A 380 5.27 -20.33 4.17
CA SER A 380 5.89 -19.38 3.23
C SER A 380 5.25 -17.99 3.30
N GLN A 381 5.98 -16.97 2.82
CA GLN A 381 5.45 -15.61 2.71
C GLN A 381 4.32 -15.52 1.69
N PHE A 382 4.47 -16.17 0.53
CA PHE A 382 3.48 -16.21 -0.53
C PHE A 382 2.57 -17.43 -0.44
N PRO A 383 1.28 -17.28 -0.79
CA PRO A 383 0.33 -18.39 -0.73
C PRO A 383 0.66 -19.44 -1.81
N PRO A 384 0.50 -20.74 -1.50
CA PRO A 384 0.67 -21.79 -2.49
C PRO A 384 -0.44 -21.72 -3.54
N LYS A 385 -0.15 -22.20 -4.76
CA LYS A 385 -1.18 -22.38 -5.78
C LYS A 385 -2.13 -23.49 -5.35
N LYS A 386 -3.42 -23.16 -5.21
CA LYS A 386 -4.48 -24.12 -4.86
C LYS A 386 -4.78 -25.02 -6.06
N ILE A 387 -4.64 -26.33 -5.87
CA ILE A 387 -4.92 -27.34 -6.91
C ILE A 387 -6.15 -28.17 -6.55
N ARG A 388 -6.41 -28.41 -5.25
CA ARG A 388 -7.52 -29.22 -4.77
C ARG A 388 -8.66 -28.37 -4.22
N ASN A 389 -9.86 -28.54 -4.75
CA ASN A 389 -11.04 -27.81 -4.26
C ASN A 389 -11.73 -28.50 -3.06
N ASP A 390 -11.34 -29.73 -2.75
CA ASP A 390 -11.89 -30.53 -1.66
C ASP A 390 -10.95 -30.63 -0.44
N CYS A 391 -10.00 -29.71 -0.37
CA CYS A 391 -9.08 -29.49 0.74
C CYS A 391 -9.18 -28.04 1.24
N PHE A 392 -8.72 -27.80 2.45
CA PHE A 392 -8.72 -26.48 3.07
C PHE A 392 -7.33 -25.85 2.98
N TYR A 393 -7.24 -24.60 2.52
CA TYR A 393 -5.99 -23.85 2.50
C TYR A 393 -6.10 -22.69 3.49
N LEU A 394 -5.26 -22.71 4.52
CA LEU A 394 -5.15 -21.57 5.42
C LEU A 394 -4.41 -20.41 4.72
N ASN A 395 -4.63 -19.19 5.19
CA ASN A 395 -3.85 -18.03 4.78
C ASN A 395 -2.37 -18.22 5.15
N THR A 396 -1.48 -17.54 4.43
CA THR A 396 -0.08 -17.42 4.85
C THR A 396 0.01 -16.78 6.24
N PRO A 397 1.10 -17.03 7.00
CA PRO A 397 1.23 -16.57 8.38
C PRO A 397 0.97 -15.08 8.51
N SER A 398 -0.18 -14.74 9.10
CA SER A 398 -0.72 -13.38 9.13
C SER A 398 -1.67 -13.17 10.31
N LEU A 399 -1.81 -11.92 10.73
CA LEU A 399 -2.65 -11.51 11.85
C LEU A 399 -3.60 -10.38 11.44
N VAL A 400 -4.81 -10.42 11.97
CA VAL A 400 -5.78 -9.32 11.91
C VAL A 400 -5.25 -8.16 12.75
N ALA A 401 -5.12 -6.99 12.13
CA ALA A 401 -4.70 -5.78 12.80
C ALA A 401 -5.81 -5.24 13.72
N PRO A 402 -5.46 -4.69 14.89
CA PRO A 402 -6.42 -4.08 15.80
C PRO A 402 -7.04 -2.82 15.17
N LYS A 403 -8.30 -2.51 15.55
CA LYS A 403 -9.04 -1.34 15.03
C LYS A 403 -8.35 0.00 15.30
N SER A 404 -7.50 0.09 16.31
CA SER A 404 -6.72 1.28 16.63
C SER A 404 -5.50 1.48 15.71
N PHE A 405 -5.27 0.57 14.75
CA PHE A 405 -4.21 0.69 13.76
C PHE A 405 -4.65 1.66 12.65
N GLY A 406 -4.09 2.86 12.67
CA GLY A 406 -4.44 3.95 11.76
C GLY A 406 -3.89 3.74 10.34
N ASN A 407 -4.67 4.20 9.36
CA ASN A 407 -4.30 4.27 7.95
C ASN A 407 -3.92 2.93 7.29
N LEU A 408 -4.45 1.80 7.79
CA LEU A 408 -4.30 0.49 7.15
C LEU A 408 -5.37 0.31 6.07
N HIS A 409 -5.07 0.77 4.86
CA HIS A 409 -6.03 0.78 3.75
C HIS A 409 -5.78 -0.33 2.72
N SER A 410 -4.51 -0.71 2.53
CA SER A 410 -4.10 -1.87 1.75
C SER A 410 -3.28 -2.78 2.66
N CYS A 411 -3.51 -4.08 2.49
CA CYS A 411 -2.69 -5.11 3.09
C CYS A 411 -1.82 -5.68 1.97
N GLU A 412 -0.69 -6.30 2.30
CA GLU A 412 0.23 -6.89 1.31
C GLU A 412 -0.54 -7.63 0.21
N ASN A 413 -0.01 -7.62 -1.01
CA ASN A 413 -0.77 -7.89 -2.23
C ASN A 413 -1.61 -9.18 -2.26
N TRP A 414 -1.42 -10.16 -1.37
CA TRP A 414 -2.18 -11.42 -1.31
C TRP A 414 -3.05 -11.57 -0.06
N LEU A 415 -3.03 -10.61 0.87
CA LEU A 415 -3.77 -10.67 2.13
C LEU A 415 -5.08 -9.87 2.04
N PRO A 416 -6.13 -10.30 2.77
CA PRO A 416 -7.38 -9.56 2.83
C PRO A 416 -7.23 -8.25 3.65
N ARG A 417 -8.24 -7.38 3.58
CA ARG A 417 -8.25 -6.11 4.32
C ARG A 417 -8.12 -6.32 5.81
N SER A 418 -7.35 -5.43 6.44
CA SER A 418 -7.03 -5.45 7.88
C SER A 418 -6.21 -6.67 8.33
N VAL A 419 -5.58 -7.41 7.42
CA VAL A 419 -4.69 -8.53 7.74
C VAL A 419 -3.26 -8.19 7.33
N ILE A 420 -2.32 -8.31 8.26
CA ILE A 420 -0.90 -7.99 8.06
C ILE A 420 -0.09 -9.27 8.17
N SER A 421 0.98 -9.45 7.38
CA SER A 421 1.85 -10.62 7.57
C SER A 421 2.46 -10.67 8.96
N ALA A 422 2.69 -11.89 9.43
CA ALA A 422 3.42 -12.11 10.68
C ALA A 422 4.79 -11.42 10.66
N ARG A 423 5.47 -11.38 9.50
CA ARG A 423 6.77 -10.71 9.35
C ARG A 423 6.68 -9.20 9.64
N ARG A 424 5.70 -8.51 9.05
CA ARG A 424 5.49 -7.07 9.31
C ARG A 424 5.01 -6.80 10.74
N VAL A 425 4.16 -7.68 11.30
CA VAL A 425 3.72 -7.55 12.71
C VAL A 425 4.90 -7.72 13.67
N ALA A 426 5.81 -8.66 13.41
CA ALA A 426 6.98 -8.90 14.26
C ALA A 426 7.82 -7.63 14.45
N GLY A 427 8.16 -6.93 13.36
CA GLY A 427 8.91 -5.67 13.45
C GLY A 427 8.18 -4.58 14.24
N ILE A 428 6.84 -4.55 14.17
CA ILE A 428 6.01 -3.61 14.94
C ILE A 428 6.03 -3.99 16.43
N VAL A 429 5.87 -5.28 16.76
CA VAL A 429 5.86 -5.76 18.15
C VAL A 429 7.23 -5.57 18.81
N HIS A 430 8.33 -5.86 18.09
CA HIS A 430 9.69 -5.57 18.58
C HIS A 430 9.86 -4.10 18.99
N ALA A 431 9.33 -3.17 18.19
CA ALA A 431 9.40 -1.75 18.48
C ALA A 431 8.47 -1.32 19.63
N LEU A 432 7.28 -1.93 19.74
CA LEU A 432 6.35 -1.66 20.85
C LEU A 432 6.92 -2.09 22.19
N GLU A 433 7.58 -3.24 22.20
CA GLU A 433 8.17 -3.85 23.39
C GLU A 433 9.57 -3.32 23.70
N GLY A 434 10.17 -2.55 22.78
CA GLY A 434 11.52 -2.01 22.93
C GLY A 434 12.61 -3.09 22.99
N TRP A 435 12.40 -4.24 22.36
CA TRP A 435 13.38 -5.33 22.38
C TRP A 435 14.62 -4.96 21.57
N ASN A 436 15.75 -4.85 22.27
CA ASN A 436 17.03 -4.42 21.71
C ASN A 436 17.79 -5.57 21.00
N VAL A 437 17.09 -6.39 20.22
CA VAL A 437 17.63 -7.60 19.57
C VAL A 437 17.46 -7.51 18.05
N ASN A 438 18.42 -8.07 17.32
CA ASN A 438 18.24 -8.34 15.89
C ASN A 438 17.66 -9.75 15.76
N GLU A 439 16.70 -9.92 14.86
CA GLU A 439 16.16 -11.20 14.44
C GLU A 439 16.44 -11.33 12.93
N CYS A 440 17.58 -11.94 12.60
CA CYS A 440 18.10 -12.04 11.24
C CYS A 440 19.08 -13.23 11.15
N GLY A 441 19.56 -13.57 9.96
CA GLY A 441 20.45 -14.73 9.80
C GLY A 441 19.73 -16.01 10.20
N ASP A 442 20.39 -16.84 10.99
CA ASP A 442 19.86 -18.10 11.54
C ASP A 442 19.21 -17.95 12.93
N GLU A 443 19.26 -16.75 13.52
CA GLU A 443 18.69 -16.48 14.85
C GLU A 443 17.16 -16.57 14.82
N ILE A 444 16.60 -17.18 15.88
CA ILE A 444 15.17 -17.25 16.17
C ILE A 444 14.99 -16.66 17.56
N PHE A 445 14.18 -15.61 17.64
CA PHE A 445 13.78 -15.00 18.91
C PHE A 445 12.80 -15.93 19.66
N ASP A 446 12.50 -15.58 20.91
CA ASP A 446 11.57 -16.33 21.74
C ASP A 446 10.15 -16.34 21.12
N VAL A 447 9.77 -17.51 20.60
CA VAL A 447 8.52 -17.78 19.86
C VAL A 447 7.30 -17.59 20.74
N GLU A 448 7.36 -17.98 22.01
CA GLU A 448 6.23 -17.85 22.95
C GLU A 448 6.08 -16.39 23.37
N LYS A 449 7.19 -15.73 23.69
CA LYS A 449 7.20 -14.31 24.07
C LYS A 449 6.67 -13.40 22.97
N ILE A 450 7.09 -13.59 21.71
CA ILE A 450 6.58 -12.77 20.59
C ILE A 450 5.10 -13.05 20.31
N TRP A 451 4.66 -14.29 20.49
CA TRP A 451 3.25 -14.66 20.33
C TRP A 451 2.37 -13.95 21.35
N GLU A 452 2.72 -14.04 22.63
CA GLU A 452 1.97 -13.42 23.73
C GLU A 452 1.92 -11.90 23.59
N ALA A 453 3.06 -11.26 23.30
CA ALA A 453 3.11 -9.82 23.05
C ALA A 453 2.22 -9.41 21.86
N SER A 454 2.24 -10.19 20.77
CA SER A 454 1.39 -9.92 19.60
C SER A 454 -0.10 -9.90 19.98
N LEU A 455 -0.54 -10.88 20.77
CA LEU A 455 -1.91 -10.96 21.26
C LEU A 455 -2.26 -9.81 22.23
N GLN A 456 -1.37 -9.48 23.15
CA GLN A 456 -1.54 -8.36 24.10
C GLN A 456 -1.69 -7.00 23.39
N HIS A 457 -1.01 -6.84 22.26
CA HIS A 457 -1.15 -5.66 21.41
C HIS A 457 -2.40 -5.69 20.51
N GLY A 458 -3.20 -6.77 20.55
CA GLY A 458 -4.47 -6.88 19.83
C GLY A 458 -4.34 -7.39 18.40
N PHE A 459 -3.18 -7.94 18.01
CA PHE A 459 -3.05 -8.67 16.76
C PHE A 459 -3.61 -10.08 16.95
N LEU A 460 -4.62 -10.45 16.18
CA LEU A 460 -5.32 -11.73 16.34
C LEU A 460 -5.02 -12.68 15.18
N PRO A 461 -4.96 -14.00 15.40
CA PRO A 461 -4.65 -14.95 14.32
C PRO A 461 -5.74 -14.90 13.24
N SER A 462 -5.33 -14.80 11.98
CA SER A 462 -6.26 -14.83 10.84
C SER A 462 -6.76 -16.27 10.61
N LYS A 463 -7.87 -16.66 11.27
CA LYS A 463 -8.49 -18.00 11.11
C LYS A 463 -9.43 -18.11 9.90
N THR A 464 -9.07 -17.50 8.77
CA THR A 464 -9.89 -17.57 7.56
C THR A 464 -9.36 -18.66 6.64
N PHE A 465 -10.22 -19.61 6.27
CA PHE A 465 -9.97 -20.49 5.12
C PHE A 465 -10.03 -19.62 3.88
N ALA A 466 -8.96 -19.63 3.08
CA ALA A 466 -8.85 -18.82 1.87
C ALA A 466 -9.66 -19.40 0.72
#